data_AF-A0A1S8D2K3-F1
#
_entry.id   AF-A0A1S8D2K3-F1
#
_cell.length_a   1.000
_cell.length_b   1.000
_cell.length_c   1.000
_cell.angle_alpha   90.00
_cell.angle_beta   90.00
_cell.angle_gamma   90.00
#
_symmetry.space_group_name_H-M   'P 1'
#
loop_
_entity.id
_entity.type
_entity.pdbx_description
1 polymer ?
#
loop_
_entity_poly.entity_id
_entity_poly.type
_entity_poly.pdbx_seq_one_letter_code
_entity_poly.pdbx_strand_id
1 'polypeptide(L)'
;MLAFIRNLVGVKTDQAVNSAIEAIVRWDPKSATEAELRTMEQHLDRLGMQVAEARQAYEKEAREAQAIQQLSDQRMAAAEVLQRQSAAETDPARKSGIEQSLATLLNMLEEMAPEVDREKQDAVDAKEFVDMLQGAYDQAGQKLRTARDALNRAQRDMTRAGQQREMAEQRAEAARQAAGLSGATSGLSVALKAMQDAAARDLAQAEAASAKAKLLAPTKPEKDDPNIAAAMNQAAGVLPAPTSLADRLDALRQRHGTQPRLGGPG
;
A
#
# COMPACT_ATOMS: atom_id res chain seq x y z
N MET A 1 31.85 0.39 28.81
CA MET A 1 30.96 -0.79 29.02
C MET A 1 29.50 -0.48 28.63
N LEU A 2 29.24 0.02 27.42
CA LEU A 2 27.87 0.32 26.93
C LEU A 2 27.63 -0.16 25.49
N ALA A 3 28.42 -1.13 25.00
CA ALA A 3 28.29 -1.68 23.66
C ALA A 3 27.83 -3.16 23.63
N PHE A 4 27.57 -3.77 24.78
CA PHE A 4 27.23 -5.20 24.87
C PHE A 4 25.74 -5.52 25.08
N ILE A 5 24.86 -4.51 25.27
CA ILE A 5 23.41 -4.72 25.42
C ILE A 5 22.64 -4.56 24.09
N ARG A 6 23.30 -4.19 22.98
CA ARG A 6 22.60 -3.84 21.73
C ARG A 6 22.33 -4.98 20.75
N ASN A 7 22.78 -6.22 21.03
CA ASN A 7 22.66 -7.33 20.05
C ASN A 7 21.84 -8.55 20.50
N LEU A 8 20.92 -8.44 21.46
CA LEU A 8 20.07 -9.57 21.88
C LEU A 8 18.57 -9.22 22.06
N VAL A 9 18.01 -8.34 21.23
CA VAL A 9 16.55 -8.05 21.22
C VAL A 9 15.92 -8.17 19.82
N GLY A 10 16.66 -8.58 18.80
CA GLY A 10 16.24 -8.36 17.41
C GLY A 10 15.64 -9.52 16.60
N VAL A 11 15.52 -10.76 17.09
CA VAL A 11 15.20 -11.87 16.15
C VAL A 11 14.33 -13.03 16.70
N LYS A 12 13.66 -12.86 17.84
CA LYS A 12 12.70 -13.88 18.36
C LYS A 12 11.28 -13.38 18.60
N THR A 13 11.00 -12.13 18.28
CA THR A 13 9.67 -11.53 18.45
C THR A 13 8.77 -11.69 17.22
N ASP A 14 9.31 -11.79 16.01
CA ASP A 14 8.46 -11.74 14.80
C ASP A 14 7.61 -13.00 14.58
N GLN A 15 8.14 -14.19 14.90
CA GLN A 15 7.35 -15.43 14.76
C GLN A 15 6.31 -15.61 15.88
N ALA A 16 6.60 -15.12 17.09
CA ALA A 16 5.67 -15.19 18.22
C ALA A 16 4.53 -14.16 18.07
N VAL A 17 4.83 -12.95 17.59
CA VAL A 17 3.84 -11.89 17.36
C VAL A 17 2.87 -12.27 16.23
N ASN A 18 3.37 -12.84 15.12
CA ASN A 18 2.49 -13.30 14.04
C ASN A 18 1.56 -14.44 14.50
N SER A 19 2.05 -15.39 15.30
CA SER A 19 1.21 -16.46 15.85
C SER A 19 0.17 -15.95 16.88
N ALA A 20 0.50 -14.88 17.63
CA ALA A 20 -0.43 -14.24 18.56
C ALA A 20 -1.50 -13.41 17.82
N ILE A 21 -1.15 -12.74 16.72
CA ILE A 21 -2.09 -12.02 15.86
C ILE A 21 -3.02 -13.02 15.13
N GLU A 22 -2.48 -14.12 14.57
CA GLU A 22 -3.31 -15.19 13.99
C GLU A 22 -4.23 -15.85 15.02
N ALA A 23 -3.79 -16.00 16.28
CA ALA A 23 -4.61 -16.52 17.37
C ALA A 23 -5.70 -15.54 17.80
N ILE A 24 -5.43 -14.22 17.83
CA ILE A 24 -6.43 -13.17 18.14
C ILE A 24 -7.44 -13.05 16.99
N VAL A 25 -7.00 -13.05 15.73
CA VAL A 25 -7.88 -13.02 14.55
C VAL A 25 -8.74 -14.29 14.44
N ARG A 26 -8.24 -15.44 14.92
CA ARG A 26 -9.06 -16.66 15.06
C ARG A 26 -10.11 -16.58 16.17
N TRP A 27 -9.87 -15.79 17.22
CA TRP A 27 -10.74 -15.68 18.39
C TRP A 27 -11.79 -14.55 18.24
N ASP A 28 -11.42 -13.43 17.61
CA ASP A 28 -12.33 -12.35 17.22
C ASP A 28 -11.81 -11.53 16.00
N PRO A 29 -12.04 -12.00 14.76
CA PRO A 29 -11.60 -11.31 13.54
C PRO A 29 -12.30 -9.96 13.32
N LYS A 30 -13.46 -9.72 13.96
CA LYS A 30 -14.21 -8.47 13.78
C LYS A 30 -13.53 -7.32 14.52
N SER A 31 -13.17 -7.52 15.78
CA SER A 31 -12.52 -6.49 16.58
C SER A 31 -11.17 -6.04 16.02
N ALA A 32 -10.37 -6.97 15.49
CA ALA A 32 -9.09 -6.65 14.86
C ALA A 32 -9.26 -5.79 13.59
N THR A 33 -10.25 -6.12 12.75
CA THR A 33 -10.49 -5.39 11.50
C THR A 33 -11.22 -4.06 11.72
N GLU A 34 -12.08 -3.97 12.74
CA GLU A 34 -12.70 -2.70 13.15
C GLU A 34 -11.68 -1.70 13.71
N ALA A 35 -10.67 -2.18 14.46
CA ALA A 35 -9.59 -1.34 14.94
C ALA A 35 -8.77 -0.75 13.78
N GLU A 36 -8.43 -1.57 12.78
CA GLU A 36 -7.70 -1.12 11.59
C GLU A 36 -8.53 -0.11 10.76
N LEU A 37 -9.82 -0.37 10.56
CA LEU A 37 -10.73 0.58 9.88
C LEU A 37 -10.81 1.91 10.63
N ARG A 38 -10.88 1.88 11.97
CA ARG A 38 -10.86 3.10 12.79
C ARG A 38 -9.55 3.86 12.66
N THR A 39 -8.42 3.17 12.58
CA THR A 39 -7.11 3.81 12.32
C THR A 39 -7.10 4.46 10.93
N MET A 40 -7.61 3.78 9.90
CA MET A 40 -7.75 4.36 8.56
C MET A 40 -8.64 5.60 8.56
N GLU A 41 -9.75 5.59 9.29
CA GLU A 41 -10.65 6.74 9.47
C GLU A 41 -9.93 7.92 10.13
N GLN A 42 -9.22 7.68 11.24
CA GLN A 42 -8.44 8.71 11.92
C GLN A 42 -7.35 9.32 11.03
N HIS A 43 -6.69 8.50 10.20
CA HIS A 43 -5.73 9.00 9.21
C HIS A 43 -6.42 9.85 8.15
N LEU A 44 -7.60 9.44 7.67
CA LEU A 44 -8.37 10.20 6.70
C LEU A 44 -8.85 11.55 7.27
N ASP A 45 -9.32 11.58 8.51
CA ASP A 45 -9.72 12.81 9.20
C ASP A 45 -8.54 13.77 9.36
N ARG A 46 -7.37 13.24 9.73
CA ARG A 46 -6.14 14.04 9.83
C ARG A 46 -5.71 14.63 8.49
N LEU A 47 -5.75 13.83 7.42
CA LEU A 47 -5.49 14.31 6.06
C LEU A 47 -6.51 15.38 5.65
N GLY A 48 -7.78 15.19 6.01
CA GLY A 48 -8.84 16.17 5.74
C GLY A 48 -8.58 17.53 6.40
N MET A 49 -8.13 17.53 7.65
CA MET A 49 -7.71 18.76 8.34
C MET A 49 -6.51 19.42 7.65
N GLN A 50 -5.49 18.64 7.27
CA GLN A 50 -4.31 19.17 6.56
C GLN A 50 -4.67 19.78 5.20
N VAL A 51 -5.59 19.15 4.46
CA VAL A 51 -6.11 19.71 3.20
C VAL A 51 -6.82 21.04 3.46
N ALA A 52 -7.64 21.14 4.51
CA ALA A 52 -8.35 22.37 4.84
C ALA A 52 -7.39 23.50 5.23
N GLU A 53 -6.39 23.22 6.07
CA GLU A 53 -5.34 24.16 6.46
C GLU A 53 -4.53 24.62 5.23
N ALA A 54 -4.11 23.70 4.37
CA ALA A 54 -3.38 24.01 3.15
C ALA A 54 -4.21 24.86 2.18
N ARG A 55 -5.52 24.60 2.05
CA ARG A 55 -6.42 25.43 1.23
C ARG A 55 -6.51 26.85 1.75
N GLN A 56 -6.62 27.02 3.07
CA GLN A 56 -6.65 28.36 3.67
C GLN A 56 -5.33 29.11 3.42
N ALA A 57 -4.18 28.42 3.52
CA ALA A 57 -2.88 28.99 3.21
C ALA A 57 -2.77 29.39 1.73
N TYR A 58 -3.18 28.51 0.81
CA TYR A 58 -3.22 28.81 -0.63
C TYR A 58 -4.13 30.01 -0.94
N GLU A 59 -5.31 30.09 -0.33
CA GLU A 59 -6.20 31.23 -0.54
C GLU A 59 -5.60 32.56 -0.07
N LYS A 60 -4.79 32.53 0.99
CA LYS A 60 -4.06 33.71 1.46
C LYS A 60 -3.01 34.11 0.44
N GLU A 61 -2.17 33.16 0.04
CA GLU A 61 -1.07 33.38 -0.91
C GLU A 61 -1.58 33.87 -2.28
N ALA A 62 -2.65 33.25 -2.79
CA ALA A 62 -3.28 33.66 -4.04
C ALA A 62 -3.82 35.10 -3.98
N ARG A 63 -4.32 35.55 -2.83
CA ARG A 63 -4.78 36.94 -2.66
C ARG A 63 -3.60 37.91 -2.58
N GLU A 64 -2.51 37.54 -1.92
CA GLU A 64 -1.29 38.35 -1.82
C GLU A 64 -0.64 38.51 -3.20
N ALA A 65 -0.47 37.41 -3.93
CA ALA A 65 0.01 37.39 -5.31
C ALA A 65 -0.89 38.21 -6.27
N GLN A 66 -2.21 38.12 -6.12
CA GLN A 66 -3.13 38.91 -6.92
C GLN A 66 -3.03 40.40 -6.59
N ALA A 67 -2.94 40.76 -5.31
CA ALA A 67 -2.85 42.15 -4.89
C ALA A 67 -1.56 42.82 -5.38
N ILE A 68 -0.41 42.14 -5.25
CA ILE A 68 0.86 42.68 -5.71
C ILE A 68 0.90 42.79 -7.24
N GLN A 69 0.33 41.83 -7.96
CA GLN A 69 0.20 41.90 -9.42
C GLN A 69 -0.65 43.09 -9.83
N GLN A 70 -1.82 43.28 -9.22
CA GLN A 70 -2.70 44.42 -9.52
C GLN A 70 -2.02 45.76 -9.24
N LEU A 71 -1.23 45.85 -8.17
CA LEU A 71 -0.48 47.06 -7.86
C LEU A 71 0.63 47.33 -8.88
N SER A 72 1.33 46.29 -9.33
CA SER A 72 2.32 46.37 -10.40
C SER A 72 1.67 46.84 -11.72
N ASP A 73 0.53 46.26 -12.10
CA ASP A 73 -0.21 46.63 -13.31
C ASP A 73 -0.68 48.09 -13.26
N GLN A 74 -1.17 48.55 -12.11
CA GLN A 74 -1.56 49.95 -11.89
C GLN A 74 -0.37 50.90 -12.05
N ARG A 75 0.80 50.55 -11.49
CA ARG A 75 2.03 51.35 -11.61
C ARG A 75 2.53 51.39 -13.04
N MET A 76 2.46 50.27 -13.76
CA MET A 76 2.83 50.19 -15.18
C MET A 76 1.92 51.09 -16.03
N ALA A 77 0.60 51.00 -15.84
CA ALA A 77 -0.36 51.85 -16.54
C ALA A 77 -0.14 53.35 -16.23
N ALA A 78 0.19 53.70 -14.99
CA ALA A 78 0.53 55.07 -14.62
C ALA A 78 1.82 55.54 -15.31
N ALA A 79 2.86 54.69 -15.38
CA ALA A 79 4.10 54.98 -16.08
C ALA A 79 3.86 55.23 -17.58
N GLU A 80 3.01 54.43 -18.25
CA GLU A 80 2.63 54.63 -19.65
C GLU A 80 1.88 55.94 -19.89
N VAL A 81 1.04 56.37 -18.94
CA VAL A 81 0.36 57.67 -19.01
C VAL A 81 1.37 58.82 -18.89
N LEU A 82 2.28 58.76 -17.91
CA LEU A 82 3.31 59.79 -17.74
C LEU A 82 4.27 59.86 -18.93
N GLN A 83 4.65 58.72 -19.51
CA GLN A 83 5.48 58.67 -20.72
C GLN A 83 4.79 59.38 -21.90
N ARG A 84 3.48 59.14 -22.10
CA ARG A 84 2.70 59.84 -23.13
C ARG A 84 2.60 61.34 -22.86
N GLN A 85 2.43 61.72 -21.60
CA GLN A 85 2.37 63.13 -21.21
C GLN A 85 3.71 63.84 -21.40
N SER A 86 4.85 63.22 -21.03
CA SER A 86 6.18 63.82 -21.23
C SER A 86 6.55 63.98 -22.71
N ALA A 87 6.06 63.08 -23.56
CA ALA A 87 6.23 63.16 -25.01
C ALA A 87 5.41 64.30 -25.64
N ALA A 88 4.23 64.60 -25.09
CA ALA A 88 3.34 65.66 -25.56
C ALA A 88 3.63 67.03 -24.93
N GLU A 89 4.33 67.08 -23.78
CA GLU A 89 4.64 68.32 -23.06
C GLU A 89 5.74 69.12 -23.77
N THR A 90 5.51 70.42 -23.88
CA THR A 90 6.39 71.36 -24.59
C THR A 90 7.09 72.33 -23.64
N ASP A 91 6.55 72.54 -22.44
CA ASP A 91 7.20 73.31 -21.38
C ASP A 91 8.34 72.49 -20.73
N PRO A 92 9.61 72.93 -20.82
CA PRO A 92 10.75 72.21 -20.26
C PRO A 92 10.65 71.96 -18.75
N ALA A 93 10.08 72.91 -17.99
CA ALA A 93 10.00 72.78 -16.53
C ALA A 93 8.98 71.71 -16.13
N ARG A 94 7.81 71.69 -16.79
CA ARG A 94 6.79 70.65 -16.56
C ARG A 94 7.26 69.28 -17.03
N LYS A 95 7.89 69.22 -18.19
CA LYS A 95 8.44 67.98 -18.74
C LYS A 95 9.42 67.32 -17.79
N SER A 96 10.36 68.08 -17.23
CA SER A 96 11.32 67.57 -16.24
C SER A 96 10.63 66.99 -14.99
N GLY A 97 9.57 67.63 -14.49
CA GLY A 97 8.79 67.11 -13.37
C GLY A 97 8.05 65.80 -13.68
N ILE A 98 7.52 65.66 -14.90
CA ILE A 98 6.88 64.42 -15.37
C ILE A 98 7.92 63.31 -15.50
N GLU A 99 9.09 63.60 -16.09
CA GLU A 99 10.19 62.64 -16.23
C GLU A 99 10.72 62.16 -14.88
N GLN A 100 10.82 63.04 -13.87
CA GLN A 100 11.21 62.65 -12.51
C GLN A 100 10.16 61.73 -11.85
N SER A 101 8.87 62.02 -12.06
CA SER A 101 7.77 61.18 -11.58
C SER A 101 7.78 59.81 -12.26
N LEU A 102 8.03 59.77 -13.58
CA LEU A 102 8.18 58.54 -14.35
C LEU A 102 9.38 57.72 -13.84
N ALA A 103 10.55 58.34 -13.64
CA ALA A 103 11.73 57.66 -13.12
C ALA A 103 11.46 57.06 -11.73
N THR A 104 10.72 57.76 -10.88
CA THR A 104 10.31 57.24 -9.56
C THR A 104 9.43 56.00 -9.70
N LEU A 105 8.43 56.02 -10.58
CA LEU A 105 7.57 54.86 -10.81
C LEU A 105 8.31 53.67 -11.41
N LEU A 106 9.25 53.92 -12.33
CA LEU A 106 10.08 52.86 -12.92
C LEU A 106 10.96 52.20 -11.87
N ASN A 107 11.61 52.97 -10.99
CA ASN A 107 12.38 52.41 -9.87
C ASN A 107 11.49 51.56 -8.95
N MET A 108 10.28 52.04 -8.62
CA MET A 108 9.33 51.27 -7.80
C MET A 108 8.87 49.98 -8.48
N LEU A 109 8.73 49.96 -9.81
CA LEU A 109 8.40 48.75 -10.58
C LEU A 109 9.57 47.76 -10.61
N GLU A 110 10.80 48.25 -10.77
CA GLU A 110 12.02 47.43 -10.75
C GLU A 110 12.24 46.78 -9.39
N GLU A 111 12.03 47.52 -8.30
CA GLU A 111 12.10 47.00 -6.93
C GLU A 111 10.99 45.97 -6.64
N MET A 112 9.79 46.17 -7.20
CA MET A 112 8.66 45.24 -7.03
C MET A 112 8.77 43.97 -7.87
N ALA A 113 9.44 44.00 -9.02
CA ALA A 113 9.51 42.87 -9.95
C ALA A 113 9.87 41.53 -9.27
N PRO A 114 10.95 41.44 -8.45
CA PRO A 114 11.27 40.18 -7.76
C PRO A 114 10.21 39.78 -6.73
N GLU A 115 9.52 40.73 -6.09
CA GLU A 115 8.43 40.42 -5.15
C GLU A 115 7.22 39.84 -5.90
N VAL A 116 6.82 40.43 -7.03
CA VAL A 116 5.72 39.92 -7.85
C VAL A 116 5.99 38.50 -8.34
N ASP A 117 7.21 38.22 -8.79
CA ASP A 117 7.59 36.89 -9.26
C ASP A 117 7.60 35.88 -8.11
N ARG A 118 8.09 36.29 -6.92
CA ARG A 118 8.09 35.46 -5.73
C ARG A 118 6.68 35.10 -5.27
N GLU A 119 5.81 36.09 -5.09
CA GLU A 119 4.44 35.89 -4.61
C GLU A 119 3.63 35.02 -5.59
N LYS A 120 3.85 35.18 -6.90
CA LYS A 120 3.28 34.27 -7.90
C LYS A 120 3.75 32.83 -7.71
N GLN A 121 5.05 32.64 -7.51
CA GLN A 121 5.61 31.31 -7.32
C GLN A 121 5.11 30.68 -6.02
N ASP A 122 5.08 31.44 -4.93
CA ASP A 122 4.58 30.98 -3.64
C ASP A 122 3.10 30.54 -3.76
N ALA A 123 2.27 31.27 -4.52
CA ALA A 123 0.88 30.86 -4.79
C ALA A 123 0.77 29.58 -5.64
N VAL A 124 1.67 29.38 -6.61
CA VAL A 124 1.75 28.15 -7.40
C VAL A 124 2.17 26.97 -6.53
N ASP A 125 3.22 27.13 -5.74
CA ASP A 125 3.73 26.08 -4.85
C ASP A 125 2.68 25.68 -3.80
N ALA A 126 1.99 26.66 -3.22
CA ALA A 126 0.89 26.41 -2.30
C ALA A 126 -0.26 25.64 -2.96
N LYS A 127 -0.58 25.96 -4.23
CA LYS A 127 -1.58 25.22 -5.00
C LYS A 127 -1.17 23.77 -5.23
N GLU A 128 0.06 23.54 -5.67
CA GLU A 128 0.58 22.19 -5.92
C GLU A 128 0.55 21.35 -4.65
N PHE A 129 0.89 21.95 -3.50
CA PHE A 129 0.80 21.30 -2.20
C PHE A 129 -0.63 20.90 -1.83
N VAL A 130 -1.62 21.78 -2.05
CA VAL A 130 -3.04 21.47 -1.85
C VAL A 130 -3.48 20.32 -2.75
N ASP A 131 -3.13 20.36 -4.04
CA ASP A 131 -3.51 19.32 -5.00
C ASP A 131 -2.90 17.96 -4.63
N MET A 132 -1.65 17.95 -4.15
CA MET A 132 -0.98 16.76 -3.66
C MET A 132 -1.69 16.17 -2.42
N LEU A 133 -2.02 17.00 -1.42
CA LEU A 133 -2.74 16.55 -0.23
C LEU A 133 -4.15 16.06 -0.55
N GLN A 134 -4.85 16.73 -1.47
CA GLN A 134 -6.17 16.30 -1.93
C GLN A 134 -6.10 14.93 -2.61
N GLY A 135 -5.11 14.72 -3.48
CA GLY A 135 -4.87 13.43 -4.12
C GLY A 135 -4.61 12.32 -3.09
N ALA A 136 -3.81 12.59 -2.05
CA ALA A 136 -3.56 11.65 -0.97
C ALA A 136 -4.84 11.33 -0.16
N TYR A 137 -5.64 12.35 0.16
CA TYR A 137 -6.93 12.22 0.83
C TYR A 137 -7.90 11.34 0.03
N ASP A 138 -8.05 11.61 -1.27
CA ASP A 138 -8.96 10.86 -2.15
C ASP A 138 -8.53 9.38 -2.26
N GLN A 139 -7.22 9.12 -2.40
CA GLN A 139 -6.68 7.77 -2.41
C GLN A 139 -6.91 7.04 -1.08
N ALA A 140 -6.71 7.71 0.06
CA ALA A 140 -6.98 7.15 1.38
C ALA A 140 -8.47 6.84 1.55
N GLY A 141 -9.36 7.72 1.10
CA GLY A 141 -10.81 7.51 1.11
C GLY A 141 -11.24 6.30 0.27
N GLN A 142 -10.66 6.14 -0.92
CA GLN A 142 -10.89 4.96 -1.78
C GLN A 142 -10.43 3.66 -1.12
N LYS A 143 -9.25 3.67 -0.49
CA LYS A 143 -8.73 2.50 0.26
C LYS A 143 -9.65 2.14 1.42
N LEU A 144 -10.09 3.12 2.21
CA LEU A 144 -11.03 2.91 3.32
C LEU A 144 -12.35 2.31 2.84
N ARG A 145 -12.94 2.85 1.76
CA ARG A 145 -14.17 2.31 1.17
C ARG A 145 -13.98 0.86 0.71
N THR A 146 -12.88 0.58 0.02
CA THR A 146 -12.57 -0.78 -0.46
C THR A 146 -12.39 -1.76 0.69
N ALA A 147 -11.71 -1.35 1.77
CA ALA A 147 -11.53 -2.14 2.98
C ALA A 147 -12.87 -2.45 3.66
N ARG A 148 -13.75 -1.45 3.81
CA ARG A 148 -15.11 -1.64 4.34
C ARG A 148 -15.93 -2.62 3.48
N ASP A 149 -15.86 -2.51 2.16
CA ASP A 149 -16.57 -3.41 1.24
C ASP A 149 -16.02 -4.84 1.28
N ALA A 150 -14.70 -5.01 1.46
CA ALA A 150 -14.06 -6.31 1.66
C ALA A 150 -14.50 -6.96 2.98
N LEU A 151 -14.49 -6.19 4.08
CA LEU A 151 -14.95 -6.66 5.40
C LEU A 151 -16.42 -7.11 5.35
N ASN A 152 -17.29 -6.30 4.74
CA ASN A 152 -18.71 -6.65 4.59
C ASN A 152 -18.93 -7.95 3.82
N ARG A 153 -18.11 -8.22 2.79
CA ARG A 153 -18.15 -9.49 2.05
C ARG A 153 -17.67 -10.65 2.92
N ALA A 154 -16.49 -10.51 3.52
CA ALA A 154 -15.91 -11.53 4.39
C ALA A 154 -16.88 -11.91 5.53
N GLN A 155 -17.55 -10.92 6.15
CA GLN A 155 -18.52 -11.17 7.21
C GLN A 155 -19.72 -12.00 6.73
N ARG A 156 -20.25 -11.72 5.53
CA ARG A 156 -21.33 -12.52 4.94
C ARG A 156 -20.89 -13.95 4.65
N ASP A 157 -19.67 -14.12 4.11
CA ASP A 157 -19.13 -15.44 3.78
C ASP A 157 -18.88 -16.26 5.05
N MET A 158 -18.38 -15.64 6.13
CA MET A 158 -18.24 -16.27 7.44
C MET A 158 -19.60 -16.69 8.02
N THR A 159 -20.64 -15.85 7.92
CA THR A 159 -21.98 -16.22 8.40
C THR A 159 -22.52 -17.43 7.63
N ARG A 160 -22.34 -17.49 6.31
CA ARG A 160 -22.74 -18.64 5.49
C ARG A 160 -21.95 -19.91 5.87
N ALA A 161 -20.64 -19.79 6.06
CA ALA A 161 -19.80 -20.91 6.49
C ALA A 161 -20.20 -21.42 7.87
N GLY A 162 -20.55 -20.53 8.80
CA GLY A 162 -21.07 -20.88 10.12
C GLY A 162 -22.37 -21.68 10.05
N GLN A 163 -23.34 -21.22 9.25
CA GLN A 163 -24.60 -21.94 9.01
C GLN A 163 -24.37 -23.32 8.39
N GLN A 164 -23.46 -23.43 7.40
CA GLN A 164 -23.12 -24.71 6.79
C GLN A 164 -22.48 -25.67 7.80
N ARG A 165 -21.61 -25.17 8.69
CA ARG A 165 -20.99 -25.96 9.75
C ARG A 165 -22.04 -26.47 10.74
N GLU A 166 -22.95 -25.61 11.19
CA GLU A 166 -24.03 -25.98 12.10
C GLU A 166 -24.95 -27.05 11.49
N MET A 167 -25.33 -26.89 10.22
CA MET A 167 -26.12 -27.91 9.50
C MET A 167 -25.36 -29.24 9.36
N ALA A 168 -24.05 -29.21 9.13
CA ALA A 168 -23.21 -30.40 9.07
C ALA A 168 -23.09 -31.09 10.44
N GLU A 169 -22.93 -30.32 11.52
CA GLU A 169 -22.91 -30.80 12.90
C GLU A 169 -24.25 -31.47 13.25
N GLN A 170 -25.38 -30.82 12.96
CA GLN A 170 -26.73 -31.39 13.16
C GLN A 170 -26.94 -32.69 12.37
N ARG A 171 -26.50 -32.74 11.10
CA ARG A 171 -26.57 -33.98 10.28
C ARG A 171 -25.70 -35.09 10.86
N ALA A 172 -24.50 -34.77 11.34
CA ALA A 172 -23.61 -35.73 11.97
C ALA A 172 -24.16 -36.24 13.31
N GLU A 173 -24.86 -35.40 14.08
CA GLU A 173 -25.57 -35.81 15.29
C GLU A 173 -26.77 -36.69 14.98
N ALA A 174 -27.59 -36.33 13.99
CA ALA A 174 -28.71 -37.13 13.54
C ALA A 174 -28.26 -38.50 13.01
N ALA A 175 -27.18 -38.56 12.24
CA ALA A 175 -26.59 -39.82 11.77
C ALA A 175 -26.07 -40.69 12.93
N ARG A 176 -25.45 -40.07 13.96
CA ARG A 176 -25.04 -40.76 15.19
C ARG A 176 -26.24 -41.34 15.95
N GLN A 177 -27.34 -40.59 16.05
CA GLN A 177 -28.58 -41.07 16.66
C GLN A 177 -29.23 -42.20 15.85
N ALA A 178 -29.27 -42.08 14.52
CA ALA A 178 -29.87 -43.06 13.61
C ALA A 178 -29.06 -44.37 13.51
N ALA A 179 -27.74 -44.32 13.68
CA ALA A 179 -26.89 -45.50 13.77
C ALA A 179 -27.09 -46.30 15.09
N GLY A 180 -28.10 -45.96 15.91
CA GLY A 180 -28.46 -46.69 17.12
C GLY A 180 -27.53 -46.45 18.31
N LEU A 181 -26.61 -45.48 18.23
CA LEU A 181 -25.68 -45.13 19.30
C LEU A 181 -26.33 -44.30 20.43
N SER A 182 -27.63 -44.01 20.35
CA SER A 182 -28.36 -43.18 21.33
C SER A 182 -29.06 -43.96 22.45
N GLY A 183 -29.07 -45.31 22.41
CA GLY A 183 -30.03 -46.10 23.21
C GLY A 183 -29.53 -46.89 24.43
N ALA A 184 -28.24 -47.24 24.58
CA ALA A 184 -27.91 -48.37 25.49
C ALA A 184 -26.62 -48.29 26.34
N THR A 185 -25.93 -47.15 26.50
CA THR A 185 -24.62 -47.13 27.18
C THR A 185 -24.29 -45.85 27.97
N SER A 186 -25.23 -45.23 28.68
CA SER A 186 -25.00 -43.96 29.40
C SER A 186 -23.86 -44.00 30.45
N GLY A 187 -23.47 -45.15 31.00
CA GLY A 187 -22.29 -45.29 31.87
C GLY A 187 -21.01 -45.73 31.17
N LEU A 188 -21.12 -46.55 30.13
CA LEU A 188 -19.96 -47.16 29.43
C LEU A 188 -19.42 -46.24 28.32
N SER A 189 -20.27 -45.38 27.75
CA SER A 189 -19.89 -44.37 26.76
C SER A 189 -19.17 -43.17 27.36
N VAL A 190 -19.39 -42.82 28.63
CA VAL A 190 -18.59 -41.77 29.31
C VAL A 190 -17.18 -42.29 29.56
N ALA A 191 -17.04 -43.55 29.99
CA ALA A 191 -15.74 -44.19 30.16
C ALA A 191 -15.04 -44.45 28.81
N LEU A 192 -15.74 -44.93 27.79
CA LEU A 192 -15.17 -45.17 26.45
C LEU A 192 -14.86 -43.87 25.72
N LYS A 193 -15.66 -42.82 25.88
CA LYS A 193 -15.37 -41.47 25.37
C LYS A 193 -14.23 -40.82 26.14
N ALA A 194 -14.13 -40.99 27.46
CA ALA A 194 -12.96 -40.56 28.21
C ALA A 194 -11.71 -41.32 27.78
N MET A 195 -11.80 -42.63 27.50
CA MET A 195 -10.70 -43.44 26.96
C MET A 195 -10.37 -43.11 25.51
N GLN A 196 -11.33 -42.78 24.66
CA GLN A 196 -11.11 -42.37 23.27
C GLN A 196 -10.63 -40.93 23.17
N ASP A 197 -11.13 -40.02 24.00
CA ASP A 197 -10.64 -38.64 24.11
C ASP A 197 -9.27 -38.61 24.83
N ALA A 198 -8.96 -39.56 25.72
CA ALA A 198 -7.63 -39.77 26.27
C ALA A 198 -6.70 -40.42 25.24
N ALA A 199 -7.13 -41.46 24.53
CA ALA A 199 -6.35 -42.10 23.48
C ALA A 199 -6.11 -41.17 22.28
N ALA A 200 -7.06 -40.30 21.92
CA ALA A 200 -6.90 -39.28 20.89
C ALA A 200 -6.03 -38.12 21.37
N ARG A 201 -6.07 -37.78 22.67
CA ARG A 201 -5.13 -36.83 23.27
C ARG A 201 -3.73 -37.42 23.37
N ASP A 202 -3.59 -38.70 23.71
CA ASP A 202 -2.32 -39.42 23.78
C ASP A 202 -1.77 -39.69 22.38
N LEU A 203 -2.61 -39.94 21.36
CA LEU A 203 -2.21 -40.00 19.95
C LEU A 203 -1.82 -38.63 19.43
N ALA A 204 -2.58 -37.57 19.71
CA ALA A 204 -2.23 -36.21 19.31
C ALA A 204 -0.98 -35.71 20.05
N GLN A 205 -0.78 -36.10 21.32
CA GLN A 205 0.45 -35.81 22.07
C GLN A 205 1.61 -36.70 21.64
N ALA A 206 1.39 -37.96 21.25
CA ALA A 206 2.40 -38.85 20.69
C ALA A 206 2.77 -38.46 19.25
N GLU A 207 1.84 -37.94 18.45
CA GLU A 207 2.08 -37.37 17.13
C GLU A 207 2.73 -36.00 17.25
N ALA A 208 2.35 -35.16 18.21
CA ALA A 208 3.04 -33.90 18.51
C ALA A 208 4.44 -34.15 19.07
N ALA A 209 4.63 -35.17 19.93
CA ALA A 209 5.92 -35.58 20.46
C ALA A 209 6.77 -36.31 19.40
N SER A 210 6.18 -37.07 18.48
CA SER A 210 6.87 -37.72 17.36
C SER A 210 7.20 -36.72 16.25
N ALA A 211 6.37 -35.71 16.01
CA ALA A 211 6.67 -34.57 15.15
C ALA A 211 7.76 -33.69 15.77
N LYS A 212 7.72 -33.47 17.09
CA LYS A 212 8.76 -32.76 17.84
C LYS A 212 10.06 -33.56 17.96
N ALA A 213 10.00 -34.89 18.01
CA ALA A 213 11.16 -35.78 17.98
C ALA A 213 11.75 -35.94 16.56
N LYS A 214 10.92 -35.92 15.51
CA LYS A 214 11.36 -35.82 14.11
C LYS A 214 11.94 -34.44 13.78
N LEU A 215 11.47 -33.37 14.43
CA LEU A 215 12.01 -32.01 14.33
C LEU A 215 13.23 -31.75 15.24
N LEU A 216 13.56 -32.67 16.15
CA LEU A 216 14.73 -32.58 17.04
C LEU A 216 15.68 -33.78 16.91
N ALA A 217 15.56 -34.57 15.84
CA ALA A 217 16.60 -35.49 15.43
C ALA A 217 17.70 -34.70 14.67
N PRO A 218 18.97 -34.80 15.10
CA PRO A 218 20.02 -33.88 14.67
C PRO A 218 20.56 -34.23 13.28
N THR A 219 20.51 -33.26 12.37
CA THR A 219 21.54 -33.13 11.32
C THR A 219 21.92 -31.65 11.18
N LYS A 220 23.05 -31.31 11.77
CA LYS A 220 23.95 -30.27 11.26
C LYS A 220 25.23 -30.98 10.79
N PRO A 221 26.06 -30.38 9.92
CA PRO A 221 25.93 -29.10 9.19
C PRO A 221 26.13 -29.32 7.66
N GLU A 222 25.88 -28.36 6.79
CA GLU A 222 26.87 -27.43 6.24
C GLU A 222 26.08 -26.47 5.32
N LYS A 223 25.95 -25.19 5.65
CA LYS A 223 26.70 -24.08 5.02
C LYS A 223 26.89 -24.22 3.50
N ASP A 224 26.29 -23.24 2.82
CA ASP A 224 26.61 -22.80 1.46
C ASP A 224 26.08 -23.65 0.30
N ASP A 225 24.84 -23.40 -0.16
CA ASP A 225 24.53 -23.67 -1.58
C ASP A 225 23.42 -22.74 -2.18
N PRO A 226 23.78 -21.82 -3.10
CA PRO A 226 22.85 -20.94 -3.83
C PRO A 226 21.94 -21.64 -4.86
N ASN A 227 21.96 -22.96 -5.01
CA ASN A 227 21.18 -23.68 -6.03
C ASN A 227 19.69 -23.97 -5.69
N ILE A 228 19.23 -23.73 -4.45
CA ILE A 228 17.82 -24.00 -4.08
C ILE A 228 16.87 -22.90 -4.59
N ALA A 229 17.37 -21.68 -4.85
CA ALA A 229 16.58 -20.62 -5.49
C ALA A 229 16.39 -20.83 -7.00
N ALA A 230 17.30 -21.57 -7.66
CA ALA A 230 17.21 -21.86 -9.09
C ALA A 230 16.20 -22.99 -9.39
N ALA A 231 16.05 -23.97 -8.48
CA ALA A 231 15.11 -25.08 -8.64
C ALA A 231 13.63 -24.63 -8.54
N MET A 232 13.33 -23.56 -7.80
CA MET A 232 11.97 -22.99 -7.70
C MET A 232 11.57 -22.19 -8.96
N ASN A 233 12.53 -21.71 -9.75
CA ASN A 233 12.25 -20.98 -11.00
C ASN A 233 12.13 -21.89 -12.24
N GLN A 234 12.53 -23.17 -12.15
CA GLN A 234 12.33 -24.15 -13.24
C GLN A 234 10.99 -24.90 -13.16
N ALA A 235 10.21 -24.74 -12.09
CA ALA A 235 8.91 -25.41 -11.91
C ALA A 235 7.72 -24.65 -12.53
N ALA A 236 7.94 -23.56 -13.27
CA ALA A 236 6.88 -22.73 -13.87
C ALA A 236 7.00 -22.45 -15.39
N GLY A 237 7.79 -23.24 -16.11
CA GLY A 237 7.58 -23.51 -17.55
C GLY A 237 7.58 -22.34 -18.55
N VAL A 238 8.66 -21.53 -18.64
CA VAL A 238 8.97 -20.70 -19.84
C VAL A 238 10.49 -20.69 -20.10
N LEU A 239 10.91 -21.00 -21.32
CA LEU A 239 12.30 -21.02 -21.82
C LEU A 239 12.85 -19.60 -22.08
N PRO A 240 14.15 -19.31 -21.83
CA PRO A 240 14.80 -18.11 -22.36
C PRO A 240 15.32 -18.27 -23.82
N ALA A 241 15.44 -17.13 -24.51
CA ALA A 241 15.61 -16.95 -25.95
C ALA A 241 17.06 -17.16 -26.49
N PRO A 242 17.23 -17.47 -27.81
CA PRO A 242 18.52 -17.72 -28.43
C PRO A 242 19.30 -16.43 -28.75
N THR A 243 20.59 -16.40 -28.44
CA THR A 243 21.46 -15.20 -28.51
C THR A 243 22.50 -15.21 -29.63
N SER A 244 22.49 -16.14 -30.59
CA SER A 244 23.43 -16.10 -31.70
C SER A 244 22.83 -16.44 -33.08
N LEU A 245 23.40 -15.84 -34.14
CA LEU A 245 23.08 -16.17 -35.54
C LEU A 245 23.48 -17.61 -35.90
N ALA A 246 24.41 -18.22 -35.17
CA ALA A 246 24.77 -19.63 -35.31
C ALA A 246 23.64 -20.56 -34.82
N ASP A 247 23.00 -20.22 -33.70
CA ASP A 247 21.86 -20.98 -33.16
C ASP A 247 20.61 -20.89 -34.06
N ARG A 248 20.43 -19.75 -34.75
CA ARG A 248 19.37 -19.60 -35.77
C ARG A 248 19.62 -20.47 -37.01
N LEU A 249 20.89 -20.70 -37.39
CA LEU A 249 21.26 -21.47 -38.57
C LEU A 249 21.18 -22.98 -38.32
N ASP A 250 21.50 -23.44 -37.10
CA ASP A 250 21.33 -24.84 -36.69
C ASP A 250 19.86 -25.23 -36.46
N ALA A 251 19.01 -24.29 -35.99
CA ALA A 251 17.57 -24.50 -35.93
C ALA A 251 16.92 -24.62 -37.33
N LEU A 252 17.45 -23.92 -38.34
CA LEU A 252 17.01 -24.03 -39.73
C LEU A 252 17.48 -25.32 -40.41
N ARG A 253 18.70 -25.80 -40.11
CA ARG A 253 19.20 -27.10 -40.57
C ARG A 253 18.39 -28.26 -40.01
N GLN A 254 18.00 -28.21 -38.73
CA GLN A 254 17.16 -29.25 -38.12
C GLN A 254 15.73 -29.26 -38.66
N ARG A 255 15.17 -28.09 -39.04
CA ARG A 255 13.84 -28.01 -39.70
C ARG A 255 13.85 -28.52 -41.15
N HIS A 256 14.96 -28.43 -41.86
CA HIS A 256 15.09 -28.91 -43.24
C HIS A 256 15.74 -30.31 -43.37
N GLY A 257 16.24 -30.90 -42.28
CA GLY A 257 16.99 -32.16 -42.27
C GLY A 257 16.19 -33.44 -41.98
N THR A 258 14.89 -33.36 -41.69
CA THR A 258 14.08 -34.54 -41.29
C THR A 258 12.79 -34.68 -42.09
N GLN A 259 12.91 -34.83 -43.41
CA GLN A 259 12.22 -35.90 -44.14
C GLN A 259 13.35 -36.84 -44.60
N PRO A 260 13.29 -38.18 -44.45
CA PRO A 260 12.16 -38.97 -44.96
C PRO A 260 11.89 -40.35 -44.30
N ARG A 261 10.74 -40.94 -44.70
CA ARG A 261 10.51 -42.37 -45.09
C ARG A 261 10.64 -43.53 -44.07
N LEU A 262 9.48 -44.18 -43.88
CA LEU A 262 9.15 -45.61 -44.09
C LEU A 262 10.03 -46.72 -43.46
N GLY A 263 9.35 -47.64 -42.75
CA GLY A 263 9.70 -49.07 -42.72
C GLY A 263 9.39 -49.80 -41.40
N GLY A 264 8.52 -50.83 -41.43
CA GLY A 264 8.39 -51.88 -40.38
C GLY A 264 9.56 -52.89 -40.45
N PRO A 265 9.42 -54.18 -40.08
CA PRO A 265 8.33 -54.92 -39.41
C PRO A 265 8.79 -55.69 -38.14
N GLY A 266 7.85 -56.36 -37.46
CA GLY A 266 8.08 -57.39 -36.44
C GLY A 266 6.81 -58.21 -36.23
#